data_AF-A0A6M0G4E7-F1
#
_entry.id   AF-A0A6M0G4E7-F1
#
_cell.length_a   1.000
_cell.length_b   1.000
_cell.length_c   1.000
_cell.angle_alpha   90.00
_cell.angle_beta   90.00
_cell.angle_gamma   90.00
#
_symmetry.space_group_name_H-M   'P 1'
#
loop_
_entity.id
_entity.type
_entity.pdbx_description
1 polymer ?
#
loop_
_entity_poly.entity_id
_entity_poly.type
_entity_poly.pdbx_seq_one_letter_code
_entity_poly.pdbx_strand_id
1 'polypeptide(L)'
;VLMSGRKEEVTEKITEPFEYFAFVEKPFEKKELMAAIKEAMQKAKKRPTAPTPEPAVVTSSEAPAAEIEELKATIAKMQAEIDALKKQLNQIVSFIKQKLK
;
A
#
# COMPACT_ATOMS: atom_id res chain seq x y z
N VAL A 1 -4.00 12.31 0.90
CA VAL A 1 -2.74 12.93 0.40
C VAL A 1 -2.32 12.15 -0.82
N LEU A 2 -2.10 12.83 -1.94
CA LEU A 2 -1.65 12.19 -3.15
C LEU A 2 -0.19 12.56 -3.39
N MET A 3 0.68 11.54 -3.44
CA MET A 3 2.14 11.69 -3.50
C MET A 3 2.72 11.46 -4.91
N SER A 4 1.88 11.60 -5.95
CA SER A 4 2.31 11.55 -7.35
C SER A 4 2.66 12.96 -7.81
N GLY A 5 3.84 13.09 -8.42
CA GLY A 5 4.58 14.35 -8.52
C GLY A 5 4.16 15.34 -9.59
N ARG A 6 2.92 15.37 -10.06
CA ARG A 6 2.37 16.45 -10.89
C ARG A 6 0.85 16.42 -10.83
N LYS A 7 0.23 17.53 -10.39
CA LYS A 7 -1.25 17.70 -10.36
C LYS A 7 -1.89 17.37 -11.72
N GLU A 8 -1.17 17.66 -12.80
CA GLU A 8 -1.51 17.40 -14.21
C GLU A 8 -1.85 15.90 -14.49
N GLU A 9 -1.03 14.96 -13.98
CA GLU A 9 -1.18 13.52 -14.26
C GLU A 9 -2.41 12.90 -13.56
N VAL A 10 -2.90 13.59 -12.53
CA VAL A 10 -4.04 13.16 -11.71
C VAL A 10 -5.34 13.66 -12.31
N THR A 11 -5.35 14.89 -12.81
CA THR A 11 -6.48 15.49 -13.54
C THR A 11 -6.75 14.80 -14.87
N GLU A 12 -5.76 14.13 -15.47
CA GLU A 12 -5.93 13.34 -16.69
C GLU A 12 -6.55 11.95 -16.45
N LYS A 13 -6.36 11.37 -15.26
CA LYS A 13 -6.78 9.99 -14.95
C LYS A 13 -7.99 9.88 -14.01
N ILE A 14 -8.32 10.95 -13.30
CA ILE A 14 -9.38 10.96 -12.30
C ILE A 14 -10.32 12.13 -12.63
N THR A 15 -11.61 11.85 -12.75
CA THR A 15 -12.61 12.89 -13.01
C THR A 15 -12.84 13.71 -11.72
N GLU A 16 -12.98 15.02 -11.87
CA GLU A 16 -13.26 15.98 -10.78
C GLU A 16 -14.43 15.53 -9.88
N PRO A 17 -14.42 15.84 -8.56
CA PRO A 17 -13.77 17.00 -7.93
C PRO A 17 -12.58 16.70 -6.99
N PHE A 18 -11.51 17.50 -7.12
CA PHE A 18 -10.29 17.41 -6.31
C PHE A 18 -10.27 18.31 -5.07
N GLU A 19 -11.42 18.85 -4.70
CA GLU A 19 -11.57 19.91 -3.69
C GLU A 19 -10.99 19.56 -2.31
N TYR A 20 -10.94 18.26 -1.98
CA TYR A 20 -10.48 17.77 -0.68
C TYR A 20 -9.10 17.10 -0.71
N PHE A 21 -8.39 17.17 -1.83
CA PHE A 21 -7.06 16.57 -1.95
C PHE A 21 -5.96 17.56 -1.56
N ALA A 22 -4.89 17.01 -0.99
CA ALA A 22 -3.61 17.69 -0.82
C ALA A 22 -2.58 16.93 -1.63
N PHE A 23 -1.92 17.63 -2.54
CA PHE A 23 -0.91 17.11 -3.45
C PHE A 23 0.47 17.39 -2.87
N VAL A 24 1.36 16.41 -2.94
CA VAL A 24 2.76 16.53 -2.49
C VAL A 24 3.64 15.97 -3.59
N GLU A 25 4.54 16.80 -4.11
CA GLU A 25 5.46 16.41 -5.18
C GLU A 25 6.72 15.75 -4.61
N LYS A 26 7.26 14.75 -5.32
CA LYS A 26 8.56 14.16 -4.96
C LYS A 26 9.68 14.97 -5.60
N PRO A 27 10.83 15.19 -4.93
CA PRO A 27 11.21 14.75 -3.58
C PRO A 27 10.63 15.67 -2.49
N PHE A 28 9.89 15.12 -1.53
CA PHE A 28 9.34 15.87 -0.40
C PHE A 28 10.08 15.55 0.90
N GLU A 29 10.17 16.54 1.79
CA GLU A 29 10.73 16.32 3.12
C GLU A 29 9.67 15.86 4.13
N LYS A 30 10.10 15.21 5.23
CA LYS A 30 9.19 14.72 6.29
C LYS A 30 8.28 15.82 6.84
N LYS A 31 8.78 17.06 6.94
CA LYS A 31 8.01 18.22 7.43
C LYS A 31 6.90 18.61 6.46
N GLU A 32 7.21 18.61 5.18
CA GLU A 32 6.29 18.92 4.09
C GLU A 32 5.20 17.86 3.96
N LEU A 33 5.56 16.58 4.08
CA LEU A 33 4.62 15.47 4.13
C LEU A 33 3.64 15.61 5.31
N MET A 34 4.15 15.90 6.51
CA MET A 34 3.33 16.06 7.71
C MET A 34 2.38 17.27 7.59
N ALA A 35 2.84 18.37 6.99
CA ALA A 35 2.02 19.55 6.72
C ALA A 35 0.86 19.21 5.75
N ALA A 36 1.16 18.51 4.66
CA ALA A 36 0.16 18.11 3.68
C ALA A 36 -0.85 17.08 4.23
N ILE A 37 -0.42 16.15 5.10
CA ILE A 37 -1.33 15.25 5.82
C ILE A 37 -2.29 16.05 6.69
N LYS A 38 -1.78 17.04 7.44
CA LYS A 38 -2.61 17.87 8.32
C LYS A 38 -3.60 18.72 7.51
N GLU A 39 -3.20 19.23 6.36
CA GLU A 39 -4.08 19.96 5.45
C GLU A 39 -5.15 19.06 4.84
N ALA A 40 -4.78 17.86 4.39
CA ALA A 40 -5.73 16.86 3.87
C ALA A 40 -6.77 16.46 4.92
N MET A 41 -6.36 16.26 6.17
CA MET A 41 -7.26 15.92 7.27
C MET A 41 -8.26 17.06 7.56
N GLN A 42 -7.81 18.31 7.49
CA GLN A 42 -8.68 19.48 7.66
C GLN A 42 -9.67 19.63 6.51
N LYS A 43 -9.21 19.41 5.26
CA LYS A 43 -10.08 19.39 4.08
C LYS A 43 -11.10 18.25 4.15
N ALA A 44 -10.68 17.05 4.53
CA ALA A 44 -11.56 15.90 4.72
C ALA A 44 -12.65 16.15 5.77
N LYS A 45 -12.34 16.88 6.85
CA LYS A 45 -13.32 17.21 7.90
C LYS A 45 -14.35 18.26 7.47
N LYS A 46 -14.06 19.07 6.46
CA LYS A 46 -14.99 20.04 5.86
C LYS A 46 -15.83 19.44 4.73
N ARG A 47 -15.51 18.23 4.27
CA ARG A 47 -16.30 17.55 3.25
C ARG A 47 -17.69 17.28 3.83
N PRO A 48 -18.78 17.73 3.17
CA PRO A 48 -20.12 17.36 3.60
C PRO A 48 -20.21 15.84 3.57
N THR A 49 -20.64 15.24 4.69
CA THR A 49 -21.07 13.84 4.72
C THR A 49 -22.24 13.74 3.76
N ALA A 50 -21.99 13.33 2.53
CA ALA A 50 -23.06 12.93 1.63
C ALA A 50 -23.89 11.86 2.37
N PRO A 51 -25.23 11.86 2.26
CA PRO A 51 -26.01 10.74 2.75
C PRO A 51 -25.40 9.49 2.13
N THR A 52 -25.07 8.51 2.95
CA THR A 52 -24.67 7.18 2.50
C THR A 52 -25.62 6.78 1.38
N PRO A 53 -25.18 6.70 0.11
CA PRO A 53 -25.93 5.90 -0.82
C PRO A 53 -25.87 4.49 -0.23
N GLU A 54 -27.04 3.92 0.04
CA GLU A 54 -27.28 2.48 0.10
C GLU A 54 -26.28 1.78 -0.82
N PRO A 55 -25.59 0.72 -0.39
CA PRO A 55 -24.39 0.22 -1.06
C PRO A 55 -24.71 -0.04 -2.53
N ALA A 56 -24.38 0.93 -3.37
CA ALA A 56 -24.36 0.78 -4.80
C ALA A 56 -23.30 -0.29 -5.00
N VAL A 57 -23.76 -1.46 -5.43
CA VAL A 57 -22.95 -2.56 -5.89
C VAL A 57 -21.94 -1.93 -6.83
N VAL A 58 -20.72 -1.75 -6.32
CA VAL A 58 -19.58 -1.44 -7.15
C VAL A 58 -19.42 -2.69 -8.01
N THR A 59 -19.95 -2.64 -9.22
CA THR A 59 -19.37 -3.34 -10.37
C THR A 59 -17.98 -2.71 -10.64
N SER A 60 -17.11 -2.75 -9.63
CA SER A 60 -15.70 -2.90 -9.85
C SER A 60 -15.57 -4.27 -10.50
N SER A 61 -15.15 -4.25 -11.77
CA SER A 61 -14.73 -5.41 -12.53
C SER A 61 -14.14 -6.49 -11.62
N GLU A 62 -14.57 -7.72 -11.91
CA GLU A 62 -14.26 -9.03 -11.36
C GLU A 62 -12.75 -9.40 -11.40
N ALA A 63 -11.87 -8.45 -11.08
CA ALA A 63 -10.42 -8.56 -11.14
C ALA A 63 -9.68 -8.55 -9.77
N PRO A 64 -10.18 -7.95 -8.66
CA PRO A 64 -9.36 -7.85 -7.44
C PRO A 64 -9.35 -9.13 -6.60
N ALA A 65 -10.32 -10.03 -6.74
CA ALA A 65 -10.36 -11.26 -5.94
C ALA A 65 -9.27 -12.26 -6.38
N ALA A 66 -9.10 -12.45 -7.69
CA ALA A 66 -8.08 -13.33 -8.25
C ALA A 66 -6.67 -12.84 -7.94
N GLU A 67 -6.40 -11.54 -8.08
CA GLU A 67 -5.09 -10.96 -7.73
C GLU A 67 -4.77 -11.12 -6.23
N ILE A 68 -5.76 -10.99 -5.34
CA ILE A 68 -5.57 -11.21 -3.90
C ILE A 68 -5.25 -12.68 -3.59
N GLU A 69 -5.89 -13.62 -4.28
CA GLU A 69 -5.61 -15.06 -4.13
C GLU A 69 -4.22 -15.44 -4.66
N GLU A 70 -3.83 -14.91 -5.81
CA GLU A 70 -2.48 -15.07 -6.37
C GLU A 70 -1.40 -14.48 -5.45
N LEU A 71 -1.66 -13.29 -4.87
CA LEU A 71 -0.75 -12.67 -3.91
C LEU A 71 -0.59 -13.54 -2.66
N LYS A 72 -1.70 -14.08 -2.12
CA LYS A 72 -1.68 -14.99 -0.97
C LYS A 72 -0.91 -16.27 -1.28
N ALA A 73 -1.10 -16.84 -2.46
CA ALA A 73 -0.37 -18.03 -2.91
C ALA A 73 1.14 -17.74 -3.03
N THR A 74 1.51 -16.57 -3.53
CA THR A 74 2.91 -16.13 -3.64
C THR A 74 3.54 -15.96 -2.25
N ILE A 75 2.83 -15.34 -1.31
CA ILE A 75 3.28 -15.19 0.07
C ILE A 75 3.46 -16.55 0.74
N ALA A 76 2.51 -17.48 0.56
CA ALA A 76 2.62 -18.82 1.13
C ALA A 76 3.83 -19.60 0.57
N LYS A 77 4.09 -19.50 -0.73
CA LYS A 77 5.27 -20.10 -1.36
C LYS A 77 6.57 -19.49 -0.80
N MET A 78 6.66 -18.17 -0.75
CA MET A 78 7.84 -17.48 -0.19
C MET A 78 8.07 -17.85 1.28
N GLN A 79 7.01 -17.98 2.07
CA GLN A 79 7.12 -18.39 3.47
C GLN A 79 7.70 -19.81 3.60
N ALA A 80 7.25 -20.75 2.76
CA ALA A 80 7.80 -22.11 2.73
C ALA A 80 9.28 -22.14 2.34
N GLU A 81 9.69 -21.34 1.36
CA GLU A 81 11.11 -21.20 0.96
C GLU A 81 11.97 -20.62 2.08
N ILE A 82 11.47 -19.60 2.79
CA ILE A 82 12.15 -19.02 3.96
C ILE A 82 12.34 -20.06 5.06
N ASP A 83 11.33 -20.87 5.35
CA ASP A 83 11.41 -21.87 6.40
C ASP A 83 12.35 -23.04 6.00
N ALA A 84 12.40 -23.41 4.73
CA ALA A 84 13.38 -24.36 4.21
C ALA A 84 14.81 -23.82 4.33
N LEU A 85 15.05 -22.57 3.92
CA LEU A 85 16.36 -21.91 4.06
C LEU A 85 16.81 -21.82 5.51
N LYS A 86 15.90 -21.46 6.43
CA LYS A 86 16.19 -21.45 7.88
C LYS A 86 16.61 -22.83 8.38
N LYS A 87 15.95 -23.91 7.93
CA LYS A 87 16.33 -25.28 8.28
C LYS A 87 17.73 -25.62 7.78
N GLN A 88 18.05 -25.29 6.52
CA GLN A 88 19.37 -25.52 5.96
C GLN A 88 20.46 -24.76 6.72
N LEU A 89 20.22 -23.49 7.08
CA LEU A 89 21.14 -22.70 7.89
C LEU A 89 21.35 -23.33 9.27
N ASN A 90 20.29 -23.78 9.93
CA ASN A 90 20.41 -24.47 11.22
C ASN A 90 21.20 -25.78 11.11
N GLN A 91 21.03 -26.54 10.03
CA GLN A 91 21.82 -27.75 9.76
C GLN A 91 23.30 -27.42 9.54
N ILE A 92 23.61 -26.38 8.76
CA ILE A 92 24.99 -25.93 8.53
C ILE A 92 25.63 -25.48 9.85
N VAL A 93 24.92 -24.66 10.63
CA VAL A 93 25.41 -24.20 11.94
C VAL A 93 25.63 -25.38 12.90
N SER A 94 24.73 -26.36 12.90
CA SER A 94 24.89 -27.59 13.69
C SER A 94 26.11 -28.40 13.26
N PHE A 95 26.31 -28.58 11.95
CA PHE A 95 27.45 -29.29 11.39
C PHE A 95 28.77 -28.60 11.71
N ILE A 96 28.83 -27.27 11.58
CA ILE A 96 29.99 -26.46 11.96
C ILE A 96 30.28 -26.63 13.46
N LYS A 97 29.25 -26.52 14.32
CA LYS A 97 29.41 -26.74 15.77
C LYS A 97 29.92 -28.15 16.11
N GLN A 98 29.48 -29.17 15.37
CA GLN A 98 29.96 -30.54 15.55
C GLN A 98 31.41 -30.73 15.09
N LYS A 99 31.88 -29.95 14.10
CA LYS A 99 33.26 -30.02 13.58
C LYS A 99 34.26 -29.16 14.36
N LEU A 100 33.81 -28.11 15.06
CA LEU A 100 34.63 -27.26 15.94
C LEU A 100 34.71 -27.78 17.39
N LYS A 101 34.02 -28.86 17.72
CA LYS A 101 34.09 -29.55 19.00
C LYS A 101 35.00 -30.76 18.87
#